data_AF-A0A9E5D8K0-F1
#
_entry.id   AF-A0A9E5D8K0-F1
#
_cell.length_a   1.000
_cell.length_b   1.000
_cell.length_c   1.000
_cell.angle_alpha   90.00
_cell.angle_beta   90.00
_cell.angle_gamma   90.00
#
_symmetry.space_group_name_H-M   'P 1'
#
loop_
_entity.id
_entity.type
_entity.pdbx_description
1 polymer ?
#
loop_
_entity_poly.entity_id
_entity_poly.type
_entity_poly.pdbx_seq_one_letter_code
_entity_poly.pdbx_strand_id
1 'polypeptide(L)'
;MPGQIALVGGDEFRPGCEEMDAEIMGASGRDPAKVVVVPTAAVTGPDKAANDGAIHFGALGGDASRLMLLERAHAEDPDFFAPAILADVVYFTGGSPEHLLETVRESAFLKALLASVERGSVLAGSSAGAMVMGSMMRRPGGGGWVEALGLVPGVAVLPHHERRDRAETSAELQGSAPSGLTFLGIDARTGCLGVPGDWRVVGFGRVTVYQGSEWQTFNAGDRLPAGF
;
A
#
# COMPACT_ATOMS: atom_id res chain seq x y z
N MET A 1 -16.99 2.86 -11.62
CA MET A 1 -16.93 3.01 -10.14
C MET A 1 -15.57 3.58 -9.80
N PRO A 2 -15.42 4.36 -8.71
CA PRO A 2 -14.09 4.77 -8.26
C PRO A 2 -13.23 3.54 -7.98
N GLY A 3 -11.94 3.65 -8.25
CA GLY A 3 -10.95 2.61 -7.99
C GLY A 3 -10.74 2.40 -6.50
N GLN A 4 -10.19 1.25 -6.16
CA GLN A 4 -9.93 0.87 -4.77
C GLN A 4 -8.46 1.04 -4.41
N ILE A 5 -8.20 1.18 -3.12
CA ILE A 5 -6.87 1.19 -2.53
C ILE A 5 -6.68 -0.10 -1.73
N ALA A 6 -5.48 -0.68 -1.80
CA ALA A 6 -5.07 -1.77 -0.95
C ALA A 6 -3.82 -1.39 -0.13
N LEU A 7 -3.94 -1.40 1.19
CA LEU A 7 -2.85 -1.18 2.13
C LEU A 7 -2.40 -2.54 2.68
N VAL A 8 -1.21 -3.01 2.30
CA VAL A 8 -0.71 -4.36 2.65
C VAL A 8 0.43 -4.27 3.68
N GLY A 9 0.40 -5.16 4.67
CA GLY A 9 1.28 -5.13 5.84
C GLY A 9 2.70 -5.62 5.61
N GLY A 10 3.04 -6.17 4.44
CA GLY A 10 4.39 -6.68 4.14
C GLY A 10 4.43 -8.15 3.74
N ASP A 11 5.63 -8.62 3.43
CA ASP A 11 5.90 -9.98 2.93
C ASP A 11 5.17 -10.30 1.62
N GLU A 12 5.03 -9.30 0.75
CA GLU A 12 4.37 -9.42 -0.55
C GLU A 12 4.98 -10.53 -1.41
N PHE A 13 4.13 -11.13 -2.26
CA PHE A 13 4.50 -12.14 -3.26
C PHE A 13 5.09 -13.44 -2.68
N ARG A 14 4.81 -13.71 -1.40
CA ARG A 14 5.21 -14.94 -0.70
C ARG A 14 4.02 -15.90 -0.52
N PRO A 15 4.30 -17.17 -0.20
CA PRO A 15 3.24 -18.12 0.16
C PRO A 15 2.35 -17.59 1.30
N GLY A 16 1.04 -17.61 1.06
CA GLY A 16 0.00 -17.06 1.92
C GLY A 16 -0.54 -15.69 1.48
N CYS A 17 0.00 -15.09 0.41
CA CYS A 17 -0.55 -13.86 -0.18
C CYS A 17 -1.58 -14.13 -1.29
N GLU A 18 -1.64 -15.34 -1.83
CA GLU A 18 -2.31 -15.64 -3.10
C GLU A 18 -3.80 -15.23 -3.09
N GLU A 19 -4.53 -15.54 -2.01
CA GLU A 19 -5.95 -15.21 -1.88
C GLU A 19 -6.18 -13.70 -1.78
N MET A 20 -5.38 -13.02 -0.95
CA MET A 20 -5.42 -11.56 -0.80
C MET A 20 -5.09 -10.84 -2.11
N ASP A 21 -4.00 -11.22 -2.76
CA ASP A 21 -3.52 -10.58 -3.98
C ASP A 21 -4.46 -10.89 -5.16
N ALA A 22 -5.14 -12.04 -5.18
CA ALA A 22 -6.21 -12.33 -6.11
C ALA A 22 -7.45 -11.44 -5.87
N GLU A 23 -7.83 -11.19 -4.62
CA GLU A 23 -8.90 -10.24 -4.29
C GLU A 23 -8.55 -8.80 -4.70
N ILE A 24 -7.32 -8.35 -4.42
CA ILE A 24 -6.83 -7.02 -4.81
C ILE A 24 -6.85 -6.89 -6.34
N MET A 25 -6.39 -7.92 -7.05
CA MET A 25 -6.41 -7.93 -8.51
C MET A 25 -7.83 -7.91 -9.07
N GLY A 26 -8.72 -8.73 -8.51
CA GLY A 26 -10.13 -8.82 -8.89
C GLY A 26 -10.94 -7.56 -8.60
N ALA A 27 -10.52 -6.72 -7.65
CA ALA A 27 -11.17 -5.45 -7.35
C ALA A 27 -11.18 -4.46 -8.53
N SER A 28 -10.30 -4.65 -9.52
CA SER A 28 -10.33 -3.91 -10.79
C SER A 28 -11.52 -4.26 -11.69
N GLY A 29 -12.16 -5.42 -11.48
CA GLY A 29 -13.24 -5.93 -12.31
C GLY A 29 -12.82 -6.41 -13.70
N ARG A 30 -11.51 -6.65 -13.92
CA ARG A 30 -10.96 -7.15 -15.18
C ARG A 30 -10.43 -8.58 -15.04
N ASP A 31 -10.54 -9.34 -16.12
CA ASP A 31 -10.05 -10.72 -16.20
C ASP A 31 -9.61 -11.04 -17.66
N PRO A 32 -8.30 -11.21 -17.94
CA PRO A 32 -7.19 -10.98 -17.01
C PRO A 32 -7.06 -9.47 -16.68
N ALA A 33 -6.72 -9.15 -15.43
CA ALA A 33 -6.37 -7.79 -15.05
C ALA A 33 -4.93 -7.46 -15.46
N LYS A 34 -4.69 -6.26 -15.98
CA LYS A 34 -3.33 -5.75 -16.23
C LYS A 34 -2.72 -5.24 -14.94
N VAL A 35 -1.66 -5.89 -14.48
CA VAL A 35 -0.97 -5.54 -13.24
C VAL A 35 0.40 -4.96 -13.56
N VAL A 36 0.71 -3.78 -13.03
CA VAL A 36 2.04 -3.17 -13.13
C VAL A 36 2.68 -3.10 -11.76
N VAL A 37 3.80 -3.79 -11.60
CA VAL A 37 4.60 -3.80 -10.38
C VAL A 37 5.66 -2.70 -10.46
N VAL A 38 5.64 -1.80 -9.47
CA VAL A 38 6.51 -0.63 -9.38
C VAL A 38 7.43 -0.78 -8.16
N PRO A 39 8.72 -1.09 -8.36
CA PRO A 39 9.62 -1.48 -7.29
C PRO A 39 10.41 -0.30 -6.70
N THR A 40 9.90 0.93 -6.80
CA THR A 40 10.65 2.15 -6.43
C THR A 40 11.22 2.07 -5.02
N ALA A 41 10.46 1.53 -4.05
CA ALA A 41 10.94 1.39 -2.68
C ALA A 41 12.11 0.39 -2.55
N ALA A 42 12.23 -0.60 -3.42
CA ALA A 42 13.19 -1.70 -3.30
C ALA A 42 14.62 -1.31 -3.74
N VAL A 43 15.21 -0.28 -3.12
CA VAL A 43 16.50 0.34 -3.47
C VAL A 43 17.64 -0.67 -3.71
N THR A 44 17.74 -1.73 -2.90
CA THR A 44 18.83 -2.70 -2.99
C THR A 44 18.58 -3.86 -3.96
N GLY A 45 17.35 -4.05 -4.44
CA GLY A 45 16.99 -5.18 -5.28
C GLY A 45 15.71 -4.95 -6.09
N PRO A 46 15.63 -3.87 -6.87
CA PRO A 46 14.39 -3.50 -7.55
C PRO A 46 14.00 -4.51 -8.63
N ASP A 47 14.97 -5.06 -9.36
CA ASP A 47 14.73 -6.08 -10.39
C ASP A 47 14.11 -7.34 -9.80
N LYS A 48 14.62 -7.78 -8.65
CA LYS A 48 14.10 -8.95 -7.94
C LYS A 48 12.66 -8.67 -7.47
N ALA A 49 12.42 -7.54 -6.81
CA ALA A 49 11.10 -7.19 -6.31
C ALA A 49 10.06 -7.10 -7.43
N ALA A 50 10.41 -6.46 -8.56
CA ALA A 50 9.53 -6.38 -9.72
C ALA A 50 9.29 -7.74 -10.38
N ASN A 51 10.34 -8.56 -10.51
CA ASN A 51 10.23 -9.89 -11.10
C ASN A 51 9.37 -10.84 -10.25
N ASP A 52 9.57 -10.83 -8.94
CA ASP A 52 8.78 -11.65 -8.01
C ASP A 52 7.29 -11.27 -8.10
N GLY A 53 6.97 -9.98 -8.12
CA GLY A 53 5.60 -9.51 -8.27
C GLY A 53 4.97 -9.88 -9.62
N ALA A 54 5.72 -9.71 -10.72
CA ALA A 54 5.22 -10.08 -12.05
C ALA A 54 4.97 -11.58 -12.18
N ILE A 55 5.86 -12.42 -11.63
CA ILE A 55 5.66 -13.88 -11.57
C ILE A 55 4.45 -14.23 -10.70
N HIS A 56 4.33 -13.60 -9.53
CA HIS A 56 3.25 -13.87 -8.60
C HIS A 56 1.87 -13.56 -9.20
N PHE A 57 1.67 -12.34 -9.70
CA PHE A 57 0.39 -11.96 -10.32
C PHE A 57 0.12 -12.72 -11.62
N GLY A 58 1.16 -13.07 -12.40
CA GLY A 58 1.02 -13.95 -13.56
C GLY A 58 0.53 -15.34 -13.17
N ALA A 59 1.02 -15.91 -12.07
CA ALA A 59 0.56 -17.20 -11.55
C ALA A 59 -0.88 -17.15 -11.02
N LEU A 60 -1.36 -15.97 -10.60
CA LEU A 60 -2.76 -15.74 -10.22
C LEU A 60 -3.69 -15.51 -11.42
N GLY A 61 -3.16 -15.48 -12.65
CA GLY A 61 -3.93 -15.29 -13.89
C GLY A 61 -3.97 -13.85 -14.42
N GLY A 62 -3.21 -12.93 -13.84
CA GLY A 62 -3.08 -11.55 -14.32
C GLY A 62 -2.14 -11.40 -15.52
N ASP A 63 -2.33 -10.33 -16.31
CA ASP A 63 -1.36 -9.85 -17.30
C ASP A 63 -0.37 -8.90 -16.60
N ALA A 64 0.64 -9.50 -15.96
CA ALA A 64 1.54 -8.79 -15.06
C ALA A 64 2.84 -8.35 -15.73
N SER A 65 3.23 -7.10 -15.49
CA SER A 65 4.46 -6.50 -16.03
C SER A 65 5.19 -5.66 -14.99
N ARG A 66 6.42 -5.28 -15.33
CA ARG A 66 7.34 -4.53 -14.47
C ARG A 66 7.48 -3.12 -15.02
N LEU A 67 7.38 -2.12 -14.15
CA LEU A 67 7.76 -0.74 -14.48
C LEU A 67 8.87 -0.29 -13.54
N MET A 68 10.10 -0.21 -14.08
CA MET A 68 11.31 0.16 -13.32
C MET A 68 11.38 1.68 -13.09
N LEU A 69 10.33 2.26 -12.52
CA LEU A 69 10.29 3.65 -12.08
C LEU A 69 11.11 3.77 -10.78
N LEU A 70 12.42 3.96 -10.93
CA LEU A 70 13.37 3.95 -9.81
C LEU A 70 13.80 5.33 -9.30
N GLU A 71 13.66 6.37 -10.13
CA GLU A 71 14.18 7.71 -9.86
C GLU A 71 13.20 8.77 -10.33
N ARG A 72 13.42 10.01 -9.88
CA ARG A 72 12.51 11.12 -10.14
C ARG A 72 12.29 11.39 -11.63
N ALA A 73 13.33 11.26 -12.45
CA ALA A 73 13.20 11.49 -13.90
C ALA A 73 12.15 10.58 -14.55
N HIS A 74 12.10 9.30 -14.15
CA HIS A 74 11.08 8.36 -14.61
C HIS A 74 9.66 8.75 -14.18
N ALA A 75 9.50 9.37 -13.00
CA ALA A 75 8.22 9.84 -12.50
C ALA A 75 7.72 11.12 -13.19
N GLU A 76 8.60 11.81 -13.92
CA GLU A 76 8.28 13.04 -14.67
C GLU A 76 8.12 12.81 -16.17
N ASP A 77 8.45 11.61 -16.67
CA ASP A 77 8.36 11.25 -18.08
C ASP A 77 7.05 10.48 -18.38
N PRO A 78 6.05 11.11 -19.03
CA PRO A 78 4.78 10.47 -19.32
C PRO A 78 4.88 9.25 -20.21
N ASP A 79 5.86 9.21 -21.13
CA ASP A 79 6.06 8.06 -22.01
C ASP A 79 6.64 6.89 -21.21
N PHE A 80 7.49 7.17 -20.22
CA PHE A 80 8.04 6.17 -19.33
C PHE A 80 6.95 5.53 -18.45
N PHE A 81 6.14 6.34 -17.76
CA PHE A 81 5.16 5.82 -16.79
C PHE A 81 3.81 5.44 -17.42
N ALA A 82 3.61 5.65 -18.72
CA ALA A 82 2.39 5.30 -19.45
C ALA A 82 1.84 3.88 -19.14
N PRO A 83 2.67 2.82 -19.02
CA PRO A 83 2.16 1.48 -18.70
C PRO A 83 1.37 1.42 -17.39
N ALA A 84 1.79 2.14 -16.35
CA ALA A 84 1.10 2.15 -15.06
C ALA A 84 -0.26 2.87 -15.13
N ILE A 85 -0.41 3.87 -15.98
CA ILE A 85 -1.67 4.63 -16.11
C ILE A 85 -2.70 3.84 -16.92
N LEU A 86 -2.25 2.94 -17.79
CA LEU A 86 -3.08 2.04 -18.58
C LEU A 86 -3.36 0.70 -17.90
N ALA A 87 -2.80 0.49 -16.70
CA ALA A 87 -2.98 -0.72 -15.92
C ALA A 87 -4.32 -0.70 -15.16
N ASP A 88 -4.82 -1.89 -14.87
CA ASP A 88 -5.99 -2.09 -14.03
C ASP A 88 -5.61 -2.11 -12.54
N VAL A 89 -4.36 -2.51 -12.25
CA VAL A 89 -3.76 -2.53 -10.91
C VAL A 89 -2.33 -2.00 -10.98
N VAL A 90 -1.99 -1.05 -10.12
CA VAL A 90 -0.61 -0.62 -9.88
C VAL A 90 -0.22 -1.06 -8.47
N TYR A 91 0.92 -1.74 -8.32
CA TYR A 91 1.38 -2.27 -7.04
C TYR A 91 2.76 -1.70 -6.67
N PHE A 92 2.81 -0.93 -5.58
CA PHE A 92 4.08 -0.49 -4.98
C PHE A 92 4.67 -1.56 -4.06
N THR A 93 5.89 -1.99 -4.32
CA THR A 93 6.57 -2.97 -3.45
C THR A 93 7.06 -2.32 -2.15
N GLY A 94 7.49 -3.16 -1.21
CA GLY A 94 8.19 -2.76 0.01
C GLY A 94 9.64 -2.33 -0.23
N GLY A 95 10.27 -1.79 0.82
CA GLY A 95 11.65 -1.30 0.82
C GLY A 95 11.79 0.00 1.61
N SER A 96 12.37 1.04 1.01
CA SER A 96 12.50 2.38 1.57
C SER A 96 11.25 3.24 1.26
N PRO A 97 10.40 3.54 2.27
CA PRO A 97 9.27 4.45 2.08
C PRO A 97 9.74 5.89 1.82
N GLU A 98 10.90 6.29 2.34
CA GLU A 98 11.47 7.62 2.09
C GLU A 98 11.85 7.79 0.62
N HIS A 99 12.55 6.82 0.04
CA HIS A 99 12.95 6.86 -1.38
C HIS A 99 11.73 6.85 -2.31
N LEU A 100 10.73 6.00 -2.01
CA LEU A 100 9.48 5.97 -2.77
C LEU A 100 8.74 7.31 -2.67
N LEU A 101 8.64 7.88 -1.47
CA LEU A 101 7.99 9.16 -1.24
C LEU A 101 8.68 10.29 -2.01
N GLU A 102 10.00 10.43 -1.88
CA GLU A 102 10.79 11.46 -2.56
C GLU A 102 10.69 11.34 -4.09
N THR A 103 10.67 10.12 -4.60
CA THR A 103 10.56 9.86 -6.05
C THR A 103 9.18 10.27 -6.58
N VAL A 104 8.10 9.92 -5.87
CA VAL A 104 6.72 9.99 -6.39
C VAL A 104 5.98 11.27 -5.98
N ARG A 105 6.27 11.86 -4.82
CA ARG A 105 5.56 13.05 -4.30
C ARG A 105 5.55 14.20 -5.32
N GLU A 106 4.40 14.79 -5.60
CA GLU A 106 4.27 15.94 -6.53
C GLU A 106 4.77 15.68 -7.97
N SER A 107 4.95 14.40 -8.37
CA SER A 107 5.36 14.06 -9.74
C SER A 107 4.20 14.06 -10.72
N ALA A 108 4.51 14.19 -12.02
CA ALA A 108 3.55 13.94 -13.09
C ALA A 108 2.94 12.53 -12.99
N PHE A 109 3.74 11.53 -12.63
CA PHE A 109 3.31 10.15 -12.41
C PHE A 109 2.22 10.05 -11.35
N LEU A 110 2.44 10.62 -10.15
CA LEU A 110 1.45 10.57 -9.07
C LEU A 110 0.13 11.20 -9.50
N LYS A 111 0.19 12.38 -10.12
CA LYS A 111 -1.01 13.06 -10.61
C LYS A 111 -1.79 12.20 -11.61
N ALA A 112 -1.08 11.57 -12.56
CA ALA A 112 -1.70 10.69 -13.55
C ALA A 112 -2.26 9.40 -12.93
N LEU A 113 -1.55 8.83 -11.96
CA LEU A 113 -1.95 7.62 -11.24
C LEU A 113 -3.24 7.85 -10.44
N LEU A 114 -3.33 8.95 -9.70
CA LEU A 114 -4.55 9.32 -8.96
C LEU A 114 -5.75 9.48 -9.90
N ALA A 115 -5.55 10.14 -11.04
CA ALA A 115 -6.60 10.24 -12.05
C ALA A 115 -7.03 8.87 -12.61
N SER A 116 -6.11 7.89 -12.66
CA SER A 116 -6.45 6.51 -13.05
C SER A 116 -7.28 5.80 -11.98
N VAL A 117 -6.90 5.97 -10.70
CA VAL A 117 -7.66 5.42 -9.56
C VAL A 117 -9.07 5.99 -9.54
N GLU A 118 -9.25 7.30 -9.76
CA GLU A 118 -10.58 7.92 -9.90
C GLU A 118 -11.43 7.28 -11.01
N ARG A 119 -10.79 6.76 -12.07
CA ARG A 119 -11.45 6.08 -13.20
C ARG A 119 -11.70 4.58 -12.97
N GLY A 120 -11.20 4.00 -11.88
CA GLY A 120 -11.49 2.62 -11.52
C GLY A 120 -10.28 1.70 -11.37
N SER A 121 -9.04 2.17 -11.60
CA SER A 121 -7.85 1.32 -11.37
C SER A 121 -7.62 1.10 -9.87
N VAL A 122 -7.04 -0.04 -9.52
CA VAL A 122 -6.65 -0.33 -8.14
C VAL A 122 -5.22 0.15 -7.89
N LEU A 123 -5.01 0.83 -6.76
CA LEU A 123 -3.67 1.13 -6.27
C LEU A 123 -3.39 0.32 -5.01
N ALA A 124 -2.39 -0.55 -5.08
CA ALA A 124 -1.96 -1.39 -3.98
C ALA A 124 -0.53 -1.03 -3.57
N GLY A 125 -0.20 -1.30 -2.31
CA GLY A 125 1.16 -1.16 -1.84
C GLY A 125 1.43 -1.96 -0.59
N SER A 126 2.61 -2.55 -0.53
CA SER A 126 3.06 -3.37 0.59
C SER A 126 4.13 -2.67 1.41
N SER A 127 4.01 -2.75 2.74
CA SER A 127 4.98 -2.20 3.69
C SER A 127 5.26 -0.72 3.39
N ALA A 128 6.44 -0.38 2.87
CA ALA A 128 6.78 0.96 2.40
C ALA A 128 5.74 1.56 1.43
N GLY A 129 5.23 0.74 0.50
CA GLY A 129 4.18 1.15 -0.43
C GLY A 129 2.87 1.53 0.28
N ALA A 130 2.49 0.81 1.33
CA ALA A 130 1.31 1.14 2.15
C ALA A 130 1.53 2.41 2.98
N MET A 131 2.73 2.56 3.55
CA MET A 131 3.09 3.70 4.39
C MET A 131 2.98 5.03 3.65
N VAL A 132 3.51 5.11 2.42
CA VAL A 132 3.48 6.37 1.65
C VAL A 132 2.07 6.80 1.24
N MET A 133 1.09 5.90 1.23
CA MET A 133 -0.29 6.23 0.86
C MET A 133 -1.07 6.92 1.99
N GLY A 134 -0.63 6.82 3.25
CA GLY A 134 -1.26 7.54 4.36
C GLY A 134 -1.07 9.05 4.29
N SER A 135 -1.69 9.79 5.23
CA SER A 135 -1.40 11.22 5.46
C SER A 135 -0.03 11.43 6.08
N MET A 136 0.36 10.54 6.99
CA MET A 136 1.63 10.58 7.69
C MET A 136 2.27 9.19 7.67
N MET A 137 3.60 9.15 7.67
CA MET A 137 4.35 7.92 7.86
C MET A 137 5.49 8.14 8.85
N ARG A 138 5.85 7.07 9.56
CA ARG A 138 7.02 7.08 10.44
C ARG A 138 8.28 6.77 9.61
N ARG A 139 9.32 7.58 9.74
CA ARG A 139 10.62 7.33 9.11
C ARG A 139 11.24 6.05 9.69
N PRO A 140 11.60 5.05 8.87
CA PRO A 140 12.37 3.91 9.35
C PRO A 140 13.71 4.37 9.94
N GLY A 141 14.09 3.86 11.11
CA GLY A 141 15.40 4.12 11.74
C GLY A 141 15.63 5.52 12.34
N GLY A 142 14.77 6.51 12.04
CA GLY A 142 14.94 7.91 12.49
C GLY A 142 13.98 8.42 13.57
N GLY A 143 12.95 7.63 13.94
CA GLY A 143 12.05 7.93 15.06
C GLY A 143 11.07 9.10 14.86
N GLY A 144 11.05 9.74 13.69
CA GLY A 144 10.19 10.89 13.39
C GLY A 144 9.02 10.57 12.46
N TRP A 145 7.98 11.40 12.53
CA TRP A 145 6.84 11.37 11.63
C TRP A 145 6.98 12.44 10.54
N VAL A 146 6.60 12.09 9.31
CA VAL A 146 6.57 13.01 8.18
C VAL A 146 5.24 12.89 7.46
N GLU A 147 4.85 13.97 6.78
CA GLU A 147 3.78 13.91 5.79
C GLU A 147 4.14 12.87 4.74
N ALA A 148 3.15 12.10 4.32
CA ALA A 148 3.25 11.13 3.24
C ALA A 148 2.49 11.68 2.02
N LEU A 149 1.94 10.84 1.14
CA LEU A 149 1.26 11.31 -0.07
C LEU A 149 -0.19 11.74 0.18
N GLY A 150 -0.80 11.32 1.30
CA GLY A 150 -2.15 11.73 1.69
C GLY A 150 -3.28 11.13 0.86
N LEU A 151 -3.07 9.96 0.25
CA LEU A 151 -4.11 9.28 -0.55
C LEU A 151 -5.24 8.73 0.32
N VAL A 152 -4.90 8.34 1.55
CA VAL A 152 -5.86 7.94 2.58
C VAL A 152 -5.83 9.00 3.70
N PRO A 153 -6.77 9.96 3.68
CA PRO A 153 -6.79 11.07 4.63
C PRO A 153 -6.94 10.61 6.07
N GLY A 154 -6.17 11.19 7.00
CA GLY A 154 -6.27 10.90 8.42
C GLY A 154 -5.74 9.53 8.84
N VAL A 155 -5.10 8.79 7.93
CA VAL A 155 -4.56 7.44 8.20
C VAL A 155 -3.04 7.41 8.17
N ALA A 156 -2.45 6.60 9.05
CA ALA A 156 -1.06 6.18 8.97
C ALA A 156 -0.95 4.65 9.10
N VAL A 157 -0.10 4.03 8.28
CA VAL A 157 0.07 2.56 8.27
C VAL A 157 1.31 2.15 9.08
N LEU A 158 1.13 1.14 9.93
CA LEU A 158 2.18 0.45 10.67
C LEU A 158 2.27 -0.99 10.12
N PRO A 159 3.14 -1.26 9.14
CA PRO A 159 3.29 -2.59 8.56
C PRO A 159 4.04 -3.54 9.52
N HIS A 160 4.04 -4.84 9.20
CA HIS A 160 4.68 -5.90 9.97
C HIS A 160 4.25 -5.94 11.44
N HIS A 161 2.93 -5.82 11.66
CA HIS A 161 2.36 -5.63 13.00
C HIS A 161 2.20 -6.93 13.81
N GLU A 162 2.46 -8.10 13.21
CA GLU A 162 2.12 -9.43 13.75
C GLU A 162 2.78 -9.79 15.10
N ARG A 163 3.86 -9.09 15.46
CA ARG A 163 4.65 -9.31 16.68
C ARG A 163 4.60 -8.14 17.65
N ARG A 164 3.84 -7.10 17.34
CA ARG A 164 3.79 -5.87 18.15
C ARG A 164 2.82 -6.04 19.30
N ASP A 165 3.23 -5.61 20.51
CA ASP A 165 2.28 -5.45 21.59
C ASP A 165 1.43 -4.19 21.37
N ARG A 166 0.11 -4.33 21.54
CA ARG A 166 -0.86 -3.26 21.26
C ARG A 166 -0.85 -2.18 22.32
N ALA A 167 -0.66 -2.53 23.59
CA ALA A 167 -0.62 -1.55 24.67
C ALA A 167 0.65 -0.71 24.58
N GLU A 168 1.80 -1.35 24.34
CA GLU A 168 3.06 -0.66 24.08
C GLU A 168 2.99 0.21 22.83
N THR A 169 2.41 -0.30 21.74
CA THR A 169 2.23 0.48 20.51
C THR A 169 1.30 1.69 20.72
N SER A 170 0.17 1.52 21.42
CA SER A 170 -0.73 2.63 21.76
C SER A 170 -0.01 3.70 22.60
N ALA A 171 0.78 3.31 23.60
CA ALA A 171 1.56 4.23 24.41
C ALA A 171 2.62 4.99 23.59
N GLU A 172 3.30 4.30 22.67
CA GLU A 172 4.27 4.89 21.75
C GLU A 172 3.62 5.94 20.83
N LEU A 173 2.45 5.61 20.28
CA LEU A 173 1.69 6.52 19.41
C LEU A 173 1.24 7.77 20.17
N GLN A 174 0.73 7.62 21.41
CA GLN A 174 0.35 8.77 22.24
C GLN A 174 1.52 9.69 22.58
N GLY A 175 2.73 9.14 22.72
CA GLY A 175 3.92 9.92 23.09
C GLY A 175 4.63 10.59 21.90
N SER A 176 4.47 10.08 20.68
CA SER A 176 5.32 10.48 19.54
C SER A 176 4.56 10.84 18.27
N ALA A 177 3.33 10.35 18.10
CA ALA A 177 2.60 10.49 16.85
C ALA A 177 1.76 11.76 16.81
N PRO A 178 1.52 12.33 15.60
CA PRO A 178 0.57 13.41 15.44
C PRO A 178 -0.82 13.02 15.95
N SER A 179 -1.49 13.96 16.61
CA SER A 179 -2.85 13.74 17.10
C SER A 179 -3.88 13.72 15.97
N GLY A 180 -5.02 13.06 16.20
CA GLY A 180 -6.15 13.05 15.27
C GLY A 180 -6.01 12.06 14.10
N LEU A 181 -4.98 11.22 14.08
CA LEU A 181 -4.84 10.15 13.09
C LEU A 181 -5.45 8.83 13.57
N THR A 182 -5.91 8.03 12.62
CA THR A 182 -6.15 6.59 12.80
C THR A 182 -4.90 5.83 12.34
N PHE A 183 -4.39 4.94 13.19
CA PHE A 183 -3.24 4.11 12.83
C PHE A 183 -3.69 2.69 12.52
N LEU A 184 -3.27 2.17 11.37
CA LEU A 184 -3.55 0.80 10.94
C LEU A 184 -2.32 -0.06 11.13
N GLY A 185 -2.29 -0.86 12.19
CA GLY A 185 -1.35 -1.94 12.38
C GLY A 185 -1.74 -3.13 11.53
N ILE A 186 -0.98 -3.42 10.47
CA ILE A 186 -1.31 -4.46 9.50
C ILE A 186 -0.26 -5.57 9.59
N ASP A 187 -0.70 -6.79 9.91
CA ASP A 187 0.15 -7.97 9.93
C ASP A 187 0.70 -8.27 8.52
N ALA A 188 1.86 -8.91 8.45
CA ALA A 188 2.40 -9.48 7.20
C ALA A 188 1.37 -10.37 6.48
N ARG A 189 1.34 -10.33 5.14
CA ARG A 189 0.39 -11.08 4.28
C ARG A 189 -1.08 -10.80 4.58
N THR A 190 -1.36 -9.59 5.06
CA THR A 190 -2.69 -9.08 5.39
C THR A 190 -2.81 -7.67 4.80
N GLY A 191 -4.03 -7.23 4.50
CA GLY A 191 -4.27 -5.88 4.04
C GLY A 191 -5.66 -5.36 4.32
N CYS A 192 -5.84 -4.07 4.04
CA CYS A 192 -7.13 -3.40 3.98
C CYS A 192 -7.42 -3.06 2.52
N LEU A 193 -8.54 -3.55 1.99
CA LEU A 193 -8.99 -3.28 0.62
C LEU A 193 -10.30 -2.49 0.65
N GLY A 194 -10.35 -1.39 -0.09
CA GLY A 194 -11.57 -0.58 -0.19
C GLY A 194 -11.30 0.86 -0.62
N VAL A 195 -12.07 1.78 -0.06
CA VAL A 195 -11.96 3.22 -0.28
C VAL A 195 -11.94 3.92 1.08
N PRO A 196 -11.41 5.16 1.18
CA PRO A 196 -11.50 5.92 2.43
C PRO A 196 -12.94 5.95 2.97
N GLY A 197 -13.11 5.53 4.23
CA GLY A 197 -14.39 5.37 4.91
C GLY A 197 -15.08 4.00 4.78
N ASP A 198 -14.65 3.12 3.87
CA ASP A 198 -15.19 1.75 3.72
C ASP A 198 -14.09 0.74 3.37
N TRP A 199 -13.63 0.01 4.38
CA TRP A 199 -12.52 -0.93 4.27
C TRP A 199 -12.91 -2.34 4.72
N ARG A 200 -12.44 -3.34 3.98
CA ARG A 200 -12.49 -4.76 4.36
C ARG A 200 -11.09 -5.29 4.62
N VAL A 201 -10.93 -6.11 5.65
CA VAL A 201 -9.69 -6.84 5.90
C VAL A 201 -9.60 -8.05 4.97
N VAL A 202 -8.43 -8.23 4.34
CA VAL A 202 -8.10 -9.33 3.44
C VAL A 202 -6.77 -9.99 3.85
N GLY A 203 -6.59 -11.26 3.49
CA GLY A 203 -5.34 -12.00 3.76
C GLY A 203 -5.34 -12.79 5.07
N PHE A 204 -4.15 -13.18 5.53
CA PHE A 204 -3.99 -14.27 6.49
C PHE A 204 -4.06 -13.82 7.97
N GLY A 205 -3.52 -12.65 8.28
CA GLY A 205 -3.35 -12.15 9.63
C GLY A 205 -4.48 -11.21 10.06
N ARG A 206 -4.12 -10.17 10.82
CA ARG A 206 -5.07 -9.23 11.42
C ARG A 206 -4.72 -7.79 11.10
N VAL A 207 -5.73 -6.94 11.23
CA VAL A 207 -5.58 -5.48 11.23
C VAL A 207 -5.97 -4.97 12.61
N THR A 208 -5.08 -4.20 13.23
CA THR A 208 -5.35 -3.48 14.47
C THR A 208 -5.54 -1.99 14.16
N VAL A 209 -6.71 -1.45 14.51
CA VAL A 209 -7.03 -0.03 14.35
C VAL A 209 -6.81 0.67 15.68
N TYR A 210 -5.92 1.65 15.72
CA TYR A 210 -5.64 2.49 16.90
C TYR A 210 -6.26 3.88 16.72
N GLN A 211 -7.01 4.33 17.72
CA GLN A 211 -7.65 5.64 17.77
C GLN A 211 -7.56 6.21 19.18
N GLY A 212 -6.76 7.28 19.35
CA GLY A 212 -6.45 7.81 20.67
C GLY A 212 -5.68 6.78 21.51
N SER A 213 -6.19 6.43 22.68
CA SER A 213 -5.62 5.39 23.55
C SER A 213 -6.16 3.99 23.29
N GLU A 214 -7.26 3.87 22.54
CA GLU A 214 -7.98 2.63 22.33
C GLU A 214 -7.54 1.92 21.04
N TRP A 215 -7.76 0.61 20.99
CA TRP A 215 -7.54 -0.18 19.78
C TRP A 215 -8.54 -1.32 19.63
N GLN A 216 -8.79 -1.70 18.38
CA GLN A 216 -9.64 -2.83 18.00
C GLN A 216 -8.92 -3.71 16.98
N THR A 217 -9.15 -5.03 17.05
CA THR A 217 -8.51 -6.01 16.14
C THR A 217 -9.57 -6.65 15.25
N PHE A 218 -9.26 -6.77 13.98
CA PHE A 218 -10.13 -7.27 12.92
C PHE A 218 -9.42 -8.39 12.17
N ASN A 219 -10.17 -9.43 11.80
CA ASN A 219 -9.70 -10.57 11.02
C ASN A 219 -10.17 -10.45 9.57
N ALA A 220 -9.65 -11.30 8.68
CA ALA A 220 -10.11 -11.34 7.30
C ALA A 220 -11.64 -11.47 7.17
N GLY A 221 -12.21 -10.70 6.24
CA GLY A 221 -13.65 -10.57 6.02
C GLY A 221 -14.33 -9.50 6.88
N ASP A 222 -13.72 -9.08 7.99
CA ASP A 222 -14.27 -8.02 8.82
C ASP A 222 -14.22 -6.66 8.09
N ARG A 223 -15.18 -5.80 8.42
CA ARG A 223 -15.16 -4.37 8.04
C ARG A 223 -14.52 -3.55 9.14
N LEU A 224 -13.67 -2.60 8.76
CA LEU A 224 -13.10 -1.64 9.70
C LEU A 224 -14.14 -0.58 10.09
N PRO A 225 -13.94 0.16 11.20
CA PRO A 225 -14.84 1.26 11.57
C PRO A 225 -14.90 2.31 10.47
N ALA A 226 -16.08 2.88 10.24
CA ALA A 226 -16.27 3.96 9.28
C ALA A 226 -15.69 5.28 9.80
N GLY A 227 -15.39 6.19 8.88
CA GLY A 227 -15.00 7.57 9.21
C GLY A 227 -13.52 7.91 9.08
N PHE A 228 -12.73 7.01 8.48
CA PHE A 228 -11.33 7.27 8.07
C PHE A 228 -11.00 6.59 6.73
#